data_AF-A0A0D0AME3-F1
#
_entry.id   AF-A0A0D0AME3-F1
#
_cell.length_a   1.000
_cell.length_b   1.000
_cell.length_c   1.000
_cell.angle_alpha   90.00
_cell.angle_beta   90.00
_cell.angle_gamma   90.00
#
_symmetry.space_group_name_H-M   'P 1'
#
loop_
_entity.id
_entity.type
_entity.pdbx_description
1 polymer ?
#
loop_
_entity_poly.entity_id
_entity_poly.type
_entity_poly.pdbx_seq_one_letter_code
_entity_poly.pdbx_strand_id
1 'polypeptide(L)'
;MSSPTSTLFSPIRVGNINLQHHIILAPLTRLRSAPGTLLVSEATFISQKAGGYDNVPGIYTDAHVTEAVHEKGSFIFLQLWALGRAAETAVLAKENNSPYVSASPIPLPGKPDIPRALTTEEIKEYVATYVAAAQNAIRAGFDGVEIHGANGY
;
A
#
# COMPACT_ATOMS: atom_id res chain seq x y z
N MET A 1 -7.68 -40.70 18.08
CA MET A 1 -6.58 -39.70 18.20
C MET A 1 -7.03 -38.47 17.45
N SER A 2 -7.22 -37.32 18.12
CA SER A 2 -7.53 -36.07 17.42
C SER A 2 -6.31 -35.67 16.59
N SER A 3 -6.51 -35.37 15.31
CA SER A 3 -5.47 -34.77 14.46
C SER A 3 -4.88 -33.54 15.18
N PRO A 4 -3.56 -33.32 15.20
CA PRO A 4 -3.00 -32.10 15.76
C PRO A 4 -3.65 -30.91 15.05
N THR A 5 -4.25 -30.02 15.83
CA THR A 5 -4.87 -28.80 15.32
C THR A 5 -3.79 -27.99 14.61
N SER A 6 -3.96 -27.78 13.29
CA SER A 6 -2.97 -27.09 12.47
C SER A 6 -2.74 -25.67 13.01
N THR A 7 -1.47 -25.27 13.10
CA THR A 7 -1.06 -23.91 13.48
C THR A 7 -1.61 -22.85 12.52
N LEU A 8 -2.02 -23.23 11.31
CA LEU A 8 -2.64 -22.31 10.34
C LEU A 8 -3.96 -21.72 10.86
N PHE A 9 -4.69 -22.46 11.69
CA PHE A 9 -6.01 -22.06 12.21
C PHE A 9 -5.99 -21.66 13.69
N SER A 10 -4.81 -21.54 14.29
CA SER A 10 -4.69 -21.00 15.66
C SER A 10 -4.72 -19.48 15.67
N PRO A 11 -5.20 -18.85 16.75
CA PRO A 11 -5.10 -17.41 16.91
C PRO A 11 -3.65 -16.92 17.01
N ILE A 12 -3.40 -15.70 16.52
CA ILE A 12 -2.11 -15.02 16.62
C ILE A 12 -2.31 -13.53 16.80
N ARG A 13 -1.42 -12.90 17.57
CA ARG A 13 -1.36 -11.44 17.69
C ARG A 13 -0.39 -10.87 16.65
N VAL A 14 -0.87 -9.91 15.85
CA VAL A 14 -0.07 -9.16 14.89
C VAL A 14 -0.17 -7.68 15.28
N GLY A 15 0.93 -7.09 15.77
CA GLY A 15 0.89 -5.74 16.34
C GLY A 15 -0.16 -5.62 17.46
N ASN A 16 -1.21 -4.83 17.21
CA ASN A 16 -2.30 -4.58 18.17
C ASN A 16 -3.59 -5.37 17.87
N ILE A 17 -3.62 -6.19 16.82
CA ILE A 17 -4.80 -6.98 16.44
C ILE A 17 -4.63 -8.46 16.79
N ASN A 18 -5.73 -9.11 17.15
CA ASN A 18 -5.78 -10.54 17.45
C ASN A 18 -6.51 -11.26 16.31
N LEU A 19 -5.76 -11.94 15.45
CA LEU A 19 -6.29 -12.72 14.34
C LEU A 19 -6.75 -14.09 14.84
N GLN A 20 -7.78 -14.64 14.21
CA GLN A 20 -8.30 -15.97 14.56
C GLN A 20 -7.57 -17.10 13.82
N HIS A 21 -6.78 -16.77 12.81
CA HIS A 21 -6.01 -17.71 12.00
C HIS A 21 -4.84 -17.00 11.31
N HIS A 22 -3.90 -17.77 10.76
CA HIS A 22 -2.71 -17.27 10.07
C HIS A 22 -2.93 -17.07 8.56
N ILE A 23 -4.18 -17.15 8.09
CA ILE A 23 -4.55 -16.87 6.70
C ILE A 23 -4.74 -15.36 6.51
N ILE A 24 -3.95 -14.77 5.62
CA ILE A 24 -3.93 -13.33 5.31
C ILE A 24 -4.22 -13.16 3.82
N LEU A 25 -5.03 -12.16 3.46
CA LEU A 25 -5.21 -11.80 2.07
C LEU A 25 -4.13 -10.80 1.64
N ALA A 26 -3.29 -11.22 0.70
CA ALA A 26 -2.26 -10.40 0.05
C ALA A 26 -2.89 -9.18 -0.69
N PRO A 27 -2.13 -8.10 -0.95
CA PRO A 27 -2.63 -6.81 -1.44
C PRO A 27 -3.37 -6.93 -2.79
N LEU A 28 -4.69 -7.12 -2.72
CA LEU A 28 -5.61 -7.24 -3.83
C LEU A 28 -7.01 -6.85 -3.34
N THR A 29 -7.66 -5.87 -3.97
CA THR A 29 -9.02 -5.45 -3.57
C THR A 29 -10.03 -6.56 -3.82
N ARG A 30 -10.31 -7.36 -2.78
CA ARG A 30 -11.32 -8.41 -2.78
C ARG A 30 -12.00 -8.42 -1.40
N LEU A 31 -13.29 -8.06 -1.36
CA LEU A 31 -14.13 -8.03 -0.15
C LEU A 31 -14.50 -9.42 0.40
N ARG A 32 -13.57 -10.37 0.40
CA ARG A 32 -13.76 -11.70 1.02
C ARG A 32 -13.11 -11.69 2.39
N SER A 33 -13.92 -11.50 3.43
CA SER A 33 -13.46 -11.57 4.81
C SER A 33 -14.34 -12.53 5.61
N ALA A 34 -13.69 -13.30 6.49
CA ALA A 34 -14.32 -14.03 7.58
C ALA A 34 -13.88 -13.39 8.91
N PRO A 35 -14.65 -13.55 10.00
CA PRO A 35 -14.28 -12.96 11.29
C PRO A 35 -12.84 -13.33 11.70
N GLY A 36 -12.06 -12.32 12.12
CA GLY A 36 -10.67 -12.48 12.55
C GLY A 36 -9.63 -12.58 11.42
N THR A 37 -10.01 -12.37 10.16
CA THR A 37 -9.08 -12.30 9.01
C THR A 37 -8.38 -10.95 8.95
N LEU A 38 -7.08 -10.94 8.64
CA LEU A 38 -6.36 -9.74 8.18
C LEU A 38 -6.40 -9.65 6.65
N LEU A 39 -6.80 -8.48 6.16
CA LEU A 39 -6.72 -8.08 4.77
C LEU A 39 -5.60 -7.05 4.60
N VAL A 40 -4.91 -7.08 3.46
CA VAL A 40 -4.10 -5.95 2.99
C VAL A 40 -4.80 -5.38 1.76
N SER A 41 -5.03 -4.06 1.74
CA SER A 41 -5.65 -3.38 0.60
C SER A 41 -4.80 -3.49 -0.66
N GLU A 42 -5.35 -3.11 -1.81
CA GLU A 42 -4.50 -2.81 -2.98
C GLU A 42 -3.51 -1.68 -2.69
N ALA A 43 -2.43 -1.67 -3.47
CA ALA A 43 -1.39 -0.66 -3.41
C ALA A 43 -1.98 0.74 -3.65
N THR A 44 -1.74 1.65 -2.72
CA THR A 44 -2.36 2.98 -2.67
C THR A 44 -1.29 4.06 -2.64
N PHE A 45 -1.44 5.07 -3.50
CA PHE A 45 -0.45 6.14 -3.61
C PHE A 45 -0.39 6.99 -2.34
N ILE A 46 0.84 7.24 -1.85
CA ILE A 46 1.09 8.13 -0.71
C ILE A 46 0.83 9.60 -1.03
N SER A 47 0.91 9.97 -2.31
CA SER A 47 0.60 11.29 -2.84
C SER A 47 0.44 11.20 -4.35
N GLN A 48 -0.18 12.20 -4.97
CA GLN A 48 -0.27 12.29 -6.42
C GLN A 48 1.13 12.34 -7.09
N LYS A 49 2.14 12.97 -6.45
CA LYS A 49 3.54 13.02 -6.92
C LYS A 49 4.20 11.63 -6.96
N ALA A 50 3.76 10.72 -6.10
CA ALA A 50 4.27 9.35 -6.03
C ALA A 50 3.50 8.37 -6.93
N GLY A 51 2.47 8.84 -7.64
CA GLY A 51 1.64 8.05 -8.54
C GLY A 51 2.24 7.90 -9.93
N GLY A 52 1.37 7.93 -10.96
CA GLY A 52 1.76 7.74 -12.36
C GLY A 52 1.13 6.53 -13.04
N TYR A 53 0.10 5.92 -12.45
CA TYR A 53 -0.83 5.00 -13.13
C TYR A 53 -2.25 5.54 -13.01
N ASP A 54 -3.04 5.44 -14.08
CA ASP A 54 -4.46 5.79 -14.04
C ASP A 54 -5.24 4.76 -13.18
N ASN A 55 -6.34 5.20 -12.57
CA ASN A 55 -7.31 4.36 -11.82
C ASN A 55 -6.74 3.63 -10.60
N VAL A 56 -5.64 4.10 -10.02
CA VAL A 56 -5.11 3.61 -8.74
C VAL A 56 -5.57 4.53 -7.60
N PRO A 57 -6.05 4.00 -6.46
CA PRO A 57 -6.47 4.83 -5.34
C PRO A 57 -5.30 5.58 -4.70
N GLY A 58 -5.60 6.72 -4.08
CA GLY A 58 -4.68 7.47 -3.24
C GLY A 58 -5.30 7.73 -1.86
N ILE A 59 -4.50 7.69 -0.79
CA ILE A 59 -5.00 7.89 0.59
C ILE A 59 -5.21 9.38 0.97
N TYR A 60 -5.35 10.22 -0.06
CA TYR A 60 -5.71 11.62 0.04
C TYR A 60 -7.19 11.86 -0.33
N THR A 61 -7.95 10.80 -0.62
CA THR A 61 -9.41 10.84 -0.86
C THR A 61 -10.15 9.96 0.16
N ASP A 62 -11.40 10.29 0.48
CA ASP A 62 -12.19 9.59 1.51
C ASP A 62 -12.33 8.08 1.24
N ALA A 63 -12.19 7.27 2.30
CA ALA A 63 -12.30 5.81 2.22
C ALA A 63 -13.43 5.30 3.14
N HIS A 64 -14.43 4.64 2.56
CA HIS A 64 -15.53 3.98 3.29
C HIS A 64 -15.34 2.45 3.41
N VAL A 65 -14.19 1.91 2.95
CA VAL A 65 -13.97 0.45 2.86
C VAL A 65 -13.71 -0.20 4.23
N THR A 66 -13.14 0.55 5.17
CA THR A 66 -12.74 0.04 6.50
C THR A 66 -13.97 -0.40 7.32
N GLU A 67 -15.04 0.39 7.29
CA GLU A 67 -16.31 0.09 7.97
C GLU A 67 -16.86 -1.28 7.56
N ALA A 68 -16.98 -1.55 6.25
CA ALA A 68 -17.50 -2.82 5.75
C ALA A 68 -16.63 -4.05 6.12
N VAL A 69 -15.33 -3.87 6.35
CA VAL A 69 -14.43 -4.92 6.83
C VAL A 69 -14.62 -5.15 8.33
N HIS A 70 -14.72 -4.06 9.09
CA HIS A 70 -14.91 -4.10 10.54
C HIS A 70 -16.28 -4.66 10.93
N GLU A 71 -17.34 -4.38 10.17
CA GLU A 71 -18.68 -4.98 10.35
C GLU A 71 -18.65 -6.52 10.26
N LYS A 72 -17.69 -7.08 9.52
CA LYS A 72 -17.47 -8.54 9.41
C LYS A 72 -16.55 -9.11 10.50
N GLY A 73 -16.13 -8.28 11.45
CA GLY A 73 -15.19 -8.64 12.52
C GLY A 73 -13.78 -8.96 12.00
N SER A 74 -13.40 -8.39 10.85
CA SER A 74 -12.08 -8.56 10.24
C SER A 74 -11.23 -7.29 10.41
N PHE A 75 -9.97 -7.36 10.01
CA PHE A 75 -9.01 -6.25 10.08
C PHE A 75 -8.46 -5.93 8.69
N ILE A 76 -8.05 -4.69 8.44
CA ILE A 76 -7.47 -4.27 7.16
C ILE A 76 -6.29 -3.31 7.34
N PHE A 77 -5.19 -3.62 6.67
CA PHE A 77 -4.04 -2.72 6.51
C PHE A 77 -4.07 -2.07 5.14
N LEU A 78 -3.62 -0.81 5.06
CA LEU A 78 -3.44 -0.11 3.78
C LEU A 78 -2.00 -0.27 3.28
N GLN A 79 -1.81 -0.76 2.05
CA GLN A 79 -0.48 -0.83 1.45
C GLN A 79 -0.08 0.53 0.83
N LEU A 80 0.96 1.15 1.36
CA LEU A 80 1.48 2.45 0.91
C LEU A 80 2.53 2.29 -0.19
N TRP A 81 2.34 3.04 -1.28
CA TRP A 81 3.09 2.85 -2.52
C TRP A 81 3.56 4.16 -3.16
N ALA A 82 4.76 4.11 -3.74
CA ALA A 82 5.33 5.11 -4.62
C ALA A 82 5.93 4.40 -5.83
N LEU A 83 5.60 4.83 -7.05
CA LEU A 83 5.96 4.09 -8.26
C LEU A 83 7.44 4.19 -8.65
N GLY A 84 8.06 5.33 -8.36
CA GLY A 84 9.40 5.65 -8.85
C GLY A 84 9.50 5.48 -10.37
N ARG A 85 10.50 4.69 -10.82
CA ARG A 85 10.75 4.43 -12.25
C ARG A 85 9.71 3.53 -12.94
N ALA A 86 8.73 3.00 -12.20
CA ALA A 86 7.65 2.23 -12.80
C ALA A 86 6.54 3.11 -13.38
N ALA A 87 6.45 4.39 -12.95
CA ALA A 87 5.43 5.34 -13.38
C ALA A 87 5.36 5.51 -14.91
N GLU A 88 4.17 5.81 -15.42
CA GLU A 88 3.97 6.24 -16.80
C GLU A 88 4.14 7.76 -16.90
N THR A 89 5.16 8.20 -17.64
CA THR A 89 5.50 9.62 -17.83
C THR A 89 4.35 10.41 -18.44
N ALA A 90 3.58 9.79 -19.34
CA ALA A 90 2.36 10.38 -19.91
C ALA A 90 1.29 10.67 -18.85
N VAL A 91 1.14 9.80 -17.84
CA VAL A 91 0.19 9.99 -16.74
C VAL A 91 0.69 11.09 -15.80
N LEU A 92 1.98 11.07 -15.44
CA LEU A 92 2.60 12.12 -14.63
C LEU A 92 2.43 13.51 -15.27
N ALA A 93 2.65 13.61 -16.58
CA ALA A 93 2.48 14.85 -17.35
C ALA A 93 1.02 15.35 -17.34
N LYS A 94 0.06 14.43 -17.48
CA LYS A 94 -1.38 14.73 -17.53
C LYS A 94 -1.94 15.16 -16.17
N GLU A 95 -1.52 14.51 -15.10
CA GLU A 95 -2.17 14.67 -13.78
C GLU A 95 -1.73 15.96 -13.05
N ASN A 96 -0.42 16.19 -12.96
CA ASN A 96 0.11 17.34 -12.23
C ASN A 96 1.52 17.73 -12.68
N ASN A 97 1.98 17.20 -13.81
CA ASN A 97 3.34 17.36 -14.33
C ASN A 97 4.43 17.01 -13.31
N SER A 98 4.21 15.93 -12.55
CA SER A 98 5.16 15.46 -11.53
C SER A 98 6.47 14.97 -12.14
N PRO A 99 7.60 15.14 -11.42
CA PRO A 99 8.88 14.68 -11.91
C PRO A 99 8.92 13.14 -11.94
N TYR A 100 9.41 12.59 -13.06
CA TYR A 100 9.72 11.17 -13.17
C TYR A 100 11.06 10.87 -12.48
N VAL A 101 11.01 10.14 -11.37
CA VAL A 101 12.14 10.00 -10.42
C VAL A 101 12.45 8.56 -10.04
N SER A 102 13.69 8.32 -9.61
CA SER A 102 14.13 7.05 -9.03
C SER A 102 15.39 7.24 -8.19
N ALA A 103 15.97 6.15 -7.69
CA ALA A 103 17.24 6.17 -6.96
C ALA A 103 18.44 6.53 -7.86
N SER A 104 18.35 6.28 -9.16
CA SER A 104 19.41 6.54 -10.16
C SER A 104 18.80 6.71 -11.55
N PRO A 105 19.51 7.31 -12.52
CA PRO A 105 19.02 7.50 -13.88
C PRO A 105 19.10 6.21 -14.71
N ILE A 106 18.46 5.15 -14.21
CA ILE A 106 18.47 3.82 -14.81
C ILE A 106 17.02 3.42 -15.11
N PRO A 107 16.60 3.41 -16.40
CA PRO A 107 15.24 3.03 -16.78
C PRO A 107 14.97 1.54 -16.50
N LEU A 108 13.70 1.19 -16.40
CA LEU A 108 13.29 -0.22 -16.42
C LEU A 108 13.51 -0.81 -17.83
N PRO A 109 13.85 -2.10 -17.95
CA PRO A 109 13.90 -2.77 -19.24
C PRO A 109 12.60 -2.55 -20.02
N GLY A 110 12.70 -2.07 -21.25
CA GLY A 110 11.56 -1.79 -22.12
C GLY A 110 10.90 -0.41 -21.94
N LYS A 111 11.34 0.42 -20.98
CA LYS A 111 10.91 1.83 -20.88
C LYS A 111 11.99 2.76 -21.45
N PRO A 112 11.67 3.63 -22.42
CA PRO A 112 12.67 4.52 -23.04
C PRO A 112 13.02 5.73 -22.16
N ASP A 113 12.11 6.15 -21.28
CA ASP A 113 12.29 7.35 -20.46
C ASP A 113 13.25 7.10 -19.30
N ILE A 114 14.20 8.03 -19.12
CA ILE A 114 15.21 7.97 -18.07
C ILE A 114 14.71 8.74 -16.84
N PRO A 115 14.60 8.10 -15.65
CA PRO A 115 14.18 8.79 -14.44
C PRO A 115 15.29 9.71 -13.92
N ARG A 116 14.91 10.80 -13.25
CA ARG A 116 15.89 11.62 -12.53
C ARG A 116 16.22 10.99 -11.18
N ALA A 117 17.50 11.00 -10.79
CA ALA A 117 17.88 10.63 -9.43
C ALA A 117 17.30 11.62 -8.41
N LEU A 118 16.68 11.11 -7.35
CA LEU A 118 16.26 11.93 -6.21
C LEU A 118 17.48 12.53 -5.50
N THR A 119 17.33 13.77 -5.02
CA THR A 119 18.29 14.34 -4.06
C THR A 119 18.05 13.79 -2.66
N THR A 120 19.01 14.02 -1.75
CA THR A 120 18.86 13.61 -0.33
C THR A 120 17.69 14.35 0.34
N GLU A 121 17.46 15.60 -0.04
CA GLU A 121 16.36 16.43 0.44
C GLU A 121 15.02 15.86 -0.03
N GLU A 122 14.91 15.50 -1.31
CA GLU A 122 13.68 14.89 -1.84
C GLU A 122 13.42 13.51 -1.20
N ILE A 123 14.46 12.73 -0.90
CA ILE A 123 14.28 11.47 -0.15
C ILE A 123 13.65 11.74 1.22
N LYS A 124 14.10 12.78 1.93
CA LYS A 124 13.50 13.18 3.23
C LYS A 124 12.05 13.64 3.05
N GLU A 125 11.73 14.34 1.95
CA GLU A 125 10.35 14.68 1.62
C GLU A 125 9.47 13.44 1.39
N TYR A 126 9.98 12.43 0.67
CA TYR A 126 9.26 11.16 0.51
C TYR A 126 9.02 10.46 1.85
N VAL A 127 10.00 10.43 2.75
CA VAL A 127 9.83 9.89 4.11
C VAL A 127 8.71 10.62 4.85
N ALA A 128 8.70 11.96 4.83
CA ALA A 128 7.62 12.75 5.44
C ALA A 128 6.25 12.48 4.78
N THR A 129 6.24 12.24 3.46
CA THR A 129 5.03 11.92 2.70
C THR A 129 4.47 10.56 3.09
N TYR A 130 5.32 9.54 3.27
CA TYR A 130 4.92 8.23 3.82
C TYR A 130 4.33 8.37 5.22
N VAL A 131 4.92 9.20 6.09
CA VAL A 131 4.39 9.46 7.43
C VAL A 131 2.99 10.07 7.36
N ALA A 132 2.80 11.10 6.53
CA ALA A 132 1.49 11.73 6.36
C ALA A 132 0.45 10.74 5.81
N ALA A 133 0.81 9.95 4.78
CA ALA A 133 -0.05 8.92 4.22
C ALA A 133 -0.45 7.84 5.24
N ALA A 134 0.49 7.40 6.08
CA ALA A 134 0.20 6.48 7.17
C ALA A 134 -0.77 7.07 8.19
N GLN A 135 -0.56 8.33 8.58
CA GLN A 135 -1.49 9.03 9.48
C GLN A 135 -2.88 9.18 8.86
N ASN A 136 -2.98 9.44 7.56
CA ASN A 136 -4.25 9.49 6.84
C ASN A 136 -4.95 8.13 6.87
N ALA A 137 -4.22 7.03 6.63
CA ALA A 137 -4.76 5.68 6.68
C ALA A 137 -5.37 5.36 8.06
N ILE A 138 -4.66 5.69 9.15
CA ILE A 138 -5.20 5.49 10.50
C ILE A 138 -6.44 6.36 10.74
N ARG A 139 -6.46 7.62 10.28
CA ARG A 139 -7.65 8.48 10.38
C ARG A 139 -8.84 7.95 9.57
N ALA A 140 -8.57 7.28 8.45
CA ALA A 140 -9.57 6.61 7.62
C ALA A 140 -10.03 5.25 8.20
N GLY A 141 -9.55 4.87 9.38
CA GLY A 141 -9.99 3.67 10.10
C GLY A 141 -9.26 2.39 9.71
N PHE A 142 -8.12 2.45 9.01
CA PHE A 142 -7.30 1.25 8.80
C PHE A 142 -6.63 0.81 10.11
N ASP A 143 -6.49 -0.49 10.31
CA ASP A 143 -5.87 -1.08 11.51
C ASP A 143 -4.34 -0.94 11.53
N GLY A 144 -3.76 -0.59 10.37
CA GLY A 144 -2.33 -0.42 10.17
C GLY A 144 -1.99 -0.12 8.73
N VAL A 145 -0.69 -0.03 8.44
CA VAL A 145 -0.17 0.15 7.09
C VAL A 145 0.90 -0.88 6.78
N GLU A 146 1.00 -1.24 5.52
CA GLU A 146 2.10 -2.01 4.96
C GLU A 146 2.94 -1.09 4.05
N ILE A 147 4.26 -1.08 4.21
CA ILE A 147 5.15 -0.32 3.33
C ILE A 147 5.51 -1.20 2.13
N HIS A 148 5.14 -0.79 0.91
CA HIS A 148 5.48 -1.54 -0.29
C HIS A 148 6.96 -1.34 -0.68
N GLY A 149 7.85 -2.16 -0.12
CA GLY A 149 9.29 -2.21 -0.46
C GLY A 149 9.69 -3.42 -1.32
N ALA A 150 8.87 -3.76 -2.31
CA ALA A 150 9.01 -4.97 -3.13
C ALA A 150 8.71 -4.68 -4.61
N ASN A 151 8.79 -5.70 -5.48
CA ASN A 151 8.40 -5.64 -6.90
C ASN A 151 9.12 -4.59 -7.79
N GLY A 152 10.15 -3.92 -7.27
CA GLY A 152 10.99 -2.99 -8.03
C GLY A 152 10.55 -1.53 -8.03
N TYR A 153 9.67 -1.15 -7.10
CA TYR A 153 9.22 0.22 -6.84
C TYR A 153 10.24 1.03 -6.02
#